data_AF-A0AAI9RLB0-F1
#
_entry.id   AF-A0AAI9RLB0-F1
#
_cell.length_a   1.000
_cell.length_b   1.000
_cell.length_c   1.000
_cell.angle_alpha   90.00
_cell.angle_beta   90.00
_cell.angle_gamma   90.00
#
_symmetry.space_group_name_H-M   'P 1'
#
loop_
_entity.id
_entity.type
_entity.pdbx_description
1 polymer ?
#
loop_
_entity_poly.entity_id
_entity_poly.type
_entity_poly.pdbx_seq_one_letter_code
_entity_poly.pdbx_strand_id
1 'polypeptide(L)'
;MQESLVKNTKEFILFFGALIFFVVATFFSLYEGSRLDNIPWEWPYSAIFTNWLSGGAETATDILTIDYLVYAAKFAPLFPIIMFVAAFVLLLQLAAWIFKRSKIVLSLFHIACAAGLFVMSTLLMSSPTLGLELFSRLFFIMGFVLVISGVTSLIKAKKQ
;
A
#
# COMPACT_ATOMS: atom_id res chain seq x y z
N MET A 1 -35.16 1.76 0.15
CA MET A 1 -34.66 3.12 -0.12
C MET A 1 -33.76 3.64 1.01
N GLN A 2 -34.17 3.55 2.27
CA GLN A 2 -33.37 4.02 3.41
C GLN A 2 -32.08 3.21 3.64
N GLU A 3 -32.12 1.88 3.50
CA GLU A 3 -30.94 1.02 3.67
C GLU A 3 -29.85 1.25 2.60
N SER A 4 -30.24 1.49 1.35
CA SER A 4 -29.29 1.79 0.27
C SER A 4 -28.61 3.14 0.47
N LEU A 5 -29.33 4.14 1.00
CA LEU A 5 -28.77 5.45 1.31
C LEU A 5 -27.74 5.34 2.44
N VAL A 6 -28.06 4.64 3.53
CA VAL A 6 -27.14 4.44 4.66
C VAL A 6 -25.88 3.68 4.25
N LYS A 7 -26.01 2.66 3.39
CA LYS A 7 -24.86 1.93 2.85
C LYS A 7 -23.93 2.86 2.05
N ASN A 8 -24.49 3.65 1.14
CA ASN A 8 -23.72 4.58 0.33
C ASN A 8 -23.02 5.64 1.21
N THR A 9 -23.69 6.18 2.23
CA THR A 9 -23.07 7.13 3.16
C THR A 9 -21.85 6.54 3.88
N LYS A 10 -21.93 5.29 4.35
CA LYS A 10 -20.78 4.61 4.98
C LYS A 10 -19.61 4.42 4.02
N GLU A 11 -19.89 4.01 2.78
CA GLU A 11 -18.86 3.86 1.74
C GLU A 11 -18.16 5.19 1.43
N PHE A 12 -18.91 6.30 1.35
CA PHE A 12 -18.32 7.62 1.16
C PHE A 12 -17.48 8.07 2.35
N ILE A 13 -17.96 7.88 3.58
CA ILE A 13 -17.21 8.23 4.80
C ILE A 13 -15.89 7.46 4.85
N LEU A 14 -15.91 6.16 4.56
CA LEU A 14 -14.71 5.32 4.50
C LEU A 14 -13.73 5.81 3.42
N PHE A 15 -14.24 6.13 2.23
CA PHE A 15 -13.42 6.61 1.13
C PHE A 15 -12.74 7.95 1.46
N PHE A 16 -13.51 8.96 1.90
CA PHE A 16 -12.94 10.27 2.23
C PHE A 16 -12.05 10.22 3.47
N GLY A 17 -12.40 9.40 4.47
CA GLY A 17 -11.54 9.15 5.62
C GLY A 17 -10.20 8.57 5.18
N ALA A 18 -10.21 7.49 4.41
CA ALA A 18 -8.99 6.89 3.88
C ALA A 18 -8.18 7.87 3.00
N LEU A 19 -8.84 8.71 2.20
CA LEU A 19 -8.16 9.73 1.40
C LEU A 19 -7.42 10.76 2.26
N ILE A 20 -8.05 11.25 3.33
CA ILE A 20 -7.40 12.18 4.27
C ILE A 20 -6.20 11.52 4.94
N PHE A 21 -6.37 10.29 5.47
CA PHE A 21 -5.28 9.55 6.08
C PHE A 21 -4.14 9.29 5.09
N PHE A 22 -4.45 8.97 3.83
CA PHE A 22 -3.46 8.77 2.78
C PHE A 22 -2.64 10.03 2.54
N VAL A 23 -3.28 11.18 2.34
CA VAL A 23 -2.59 12.46 2.08
C VAL A 23 -1.73 12.88 3.27
N VAL A 24 -2.29 12.84 4.48
CA VAL A 24 -1.58 13.22 5.71
C VAL A 24 -0.38 12.29 5.95
N ALA A 25 -0.59 10.97 5.84
CA ALA A 25 0.49 10.02 6.02
C ALA A 25 1.56 10.12 4.93
N THR A 26 1.19 10.46 3.69
CA THR A 26 2.15 10.74 2.61
C THR A 26 3.04 11.92 2.98
N PHE A 27 2.45 13.03 3.43
CA PHE A 27 3.20 14.21 3.85
C PHE A 27 4.21 13.89 4.96
N PHE A 28 3.77 13.20 6.01
CA PHE A 28 4.68 12.81 7.10
C PHE A 28 5.73 11.77 6.68
N SER A 29 5.38 10.84 5.77
CA SER A 29 6.34 9.88 5.23
C SER A 29 7.44 10.57 4.44
N LEU A 30 7.09 11.58 3.63
CA LEU A 30 8.06 12.39 2.91
C LEU A 30 8.94 13.22 3.85
N TYR A 31 8.34 13.80 4.90
CA TYR A 31 9.08 14.57 5.90
C TYR A 31 10.08 13.71 6.69
N GLU A 32 9.66 12.54 7.18
CA GLU A 32 10.56 11.60 7.86
C GLU A 32 11.62 11.04 6.88
N GLY A 33 11.21 10.85 5.63
CA GLY A 33 12.01 10.33 4.54
C GLY A 33 13.14 11.26 4.08
N SER A 34 12.95 12.58 4.14
CA SER A 34 13.93 13.57 3.69
C SER A 34 15.22 13.58 4.51
N ARG A 35 15.25 12.89 5.66
CA ARG A 35 16.50 12.63 6.39
C ARG A 35 17.55 11.93 5.54
N LEU A 36 17.15 11.23 4.47
CA LEU A 36 18.04 10.62 3.49
C LEU A 36 19.08 11.62 2.93
N ASP A 37 18.72 12.88 2.75
CA ASP A 37 19.63 13.94 2.26
C ASP A 37 20.91 14.07 3.11
N ASN A 38 20.80 13.78 4.41
CA ASN A 38 21.87 13.95 5.38
C ASN A 38 22.64 12.66 5.66
N ILE A 39 22.38 11.58 4.91
CA ILE A 39 22.99 10.25 5.14
C ILE A 39 23.53 9.67 3.82
N PRO A 40 24.68 10.19 3.32
CA PRO A 40 25.20 9.80 2.00
C PRO A 40 25.52 8.33 1.82
N TRP A 41 25.95 7.64 2.89
CA TRP A 41 26.24 6.21 2.82
C TRP A 41 25.01 5.34 2.54
N GLU A 42 23.81 5.87 2.75
CA GLU A 42 22.55 5.14 2.57
C GLU A 42 21.97 5.33 1.15
N TRP A 43 22.49 6.29 0.37
CA TRP A 43 22.02 6.58 -0.99
C TRP A 43 22.07 5.36 -1.93
N PRO A 44 23.13 4.51 -1.93
CA PRO A 44 23.15 3.32 -2.76
C PRO A 44 22.00 2.32 -2.47
N TYR A 45 21.42 2.38 -1.27
CA TYR A 45 20.43 1.40 -0.79
C TYR A 45 19.01 1.95 -0.63
N SER A 46 18.85 3.27 -0.56
CA SER A 46 17.55 3.93 -0.35
C SER A 46 17.18 4.91 -1.46
N ALA A 47 18.15 5.44 -2.22
CA ALA A 47 17.88 6.27 -3.40
C ALA A 47 17.60 5.40 -4.64
N ILE A 48 16.70 4.42 -4.53
CA ILE A 48 16.45 3.39 -5.53
C ILE A 48 16.06 4.00 -6.88
N PHE A 49 15.11 4.93 -6.89
CA PHE A 49 14.61 5.56 -8.11
C PHE A 49 15.66 6.51 -8.70
N THR A 50 16.38 7.26 -7.88
CA THR A 50 17.51 8.09 -8.32
C THR A 50 18.60 7.24 -8.96
N ASN A 51 18.99 6.13 -8.34
CA ASN A 51 20.00 5.22 -8.87
C ASN A 51 19.56 4.61 -10.21
N TRP A 52 18.27 4.30 -10.36
CA TRP A 52 17.74 3.72 -11.59
C TRP A 52 17.59 4.74 -12.73
N LEU A 53 17.10 5.95 -12.43
CA LEU A 53 16.74 6.96 -13.44
C LEU A 53 17.90 7.92 -13.76
N SER A 54 18.73 8.23 -12.77
CA SER A 54 19.81 9.23 -12.87
C SER A 54 21.21 8.62 -12.78
N GLY A 55 21.31 7.31 -12.53
CA GLY A 55 22.59 6.60 -12.44
C GLY A 55 23.32 6.74 -11.11
N GLY A 56 22.70 7.37 -10.11
CA GLY A 56 23.29 7.62 -8.79
C GLY A 56 22.99 9.03 -8.29
N ALA A 57 23.19 9.26 -7.00
CA ALA A 57 23.21 10.61 -6.41
C ALA A 57 24.65 10.98 -6.04
N GLU A 58 25.14 12.13 -6.52
CA GLU A 58 26.42 12.70 -6.08
C GLU A 58 26.22 13.73 -4.97
N THR A 59 25.05 14.37 -4.97
CA THR A 59 24.62 15.38 -4.01
C THR A 59 23.20 15.10 -3.51
N ALA A 60 22.84 15.66 -2.36
CA ALA A 60 21.50 15.51 -1.80
C ALA A 60 20.40 16.06 -2.73
N THR A 61 20.70 17.10 -3.52
CA THR A 61 19.76 17.69 -4.48
C THR A 61 19.43 16.80 -5.66
N ASP A 62 20.23 15.76 -5.90
CA ASP A 62 19.98 14.78 -6.97
C ASP A 62 18.92 13.74 -6.57
N ILE A 63 18.64 13.62 -5.26
CA ILE A 63 17.74 12.61 -4.72
C ILE A 63 16.29 12.95 -5.05
N LEU A 64 15.63 12.03 -5.74
CA LEU A 64 14.23 12.15 -6.07
C LEU A 64 13.38 12.02 -4.80
N THR A 65 12.35 12.86 -4.69
CA THR A 65 11.43 12.88 -3.54
C THR A 65 10.75 11.53 -3.28
N ILE A 66 10.57 10.69 -4.30
CA ILE A 66 10.01 9.34 -4.13
C ILE A 66 10.94 8.41 -3.34
N ASP A 67 12.25 8.63 -3.37
CA ASP A 67 13.22 7.86 -2.58
C ASP A 67 13.10 8.14 -1.09
N TYR A 68 12.57 9.30 -0.70
CA TYR A 68 12.24 9.58 0.69
C TYR A 68 11.21 8.58 1.23
N LEU A 69 10.25 8.13 0.41
CA LEU A 69 9.29 7.11 0.83
C LEU A 69 9.96 5.75 1.05
N VAL A 70 10.96 5.41 0.25
CA VAL A 70 11.75 4.18 0.40
C VAL A 70 12.53 4.22 1.72
N TYR A 71 13.24 5.33 1.97
CA TYR A 71 13.98 5.52 3.22
C TYR A 71 13.05 5.47 4.43
N ALA A 72 11.93 6.20 4.40
CA ALA A 72 10.94 6.19 5.47
C ALA A 72 10.38 4.78 5.71
N ALA A 73 10.07 4.01 4.65
CA ALA A 73 9.57 2.65 4.79
C ALA A 73 10.58 1.71 5.49
N LYS A 74 11.88 1.95 5.32
CA LYS A 74 12.96 1.18 5.96
C LYS A 74 13.16 1.55 7.44
N PHE A 75 13.21 2.85 7.74
CA PHE A 75 13.72 3.36 9.02
C PHE A 75 12.70 4.12 9.88
N ALA A 76 11.58 4.58 9.32
CA ALA A 76 10.50 5.28 10.01
C ALA A 76 9.11 4.81 9.52
N PRO A 77 8.76 3.52 9.66
CA PRO A 77 7.71 2.86 8.89
C PRO A 77 6.27 3.23 9.30
N LEU A 78 6.06 3.97 10.40
CA LEU A 78 4.72 4.25 10.92
C LEU A 78 3.83 4.94 9.87
N PHE A 79 4.27 6.08 9.34
CA PHE A 79 3.51 6.81 8.33
C PHE A 79 3.45 6.08 6.98
N PRO A 80 4.53 5.43 6.49
CA PRO A 80 4.45 4.57 5.32
C PRO A 80 3.42 3.44 5.44
N ILE A 81 3.29 2.81 6.62
CA ILE A 81 2.29 1.77 6.86
C ILE A 81 0.88 2.35 6.80
N ILE A 82 0.63 3.49 7.46
CA ILE A 82 -0.68 4.17 7.42
C ILE A 82 -1.02 4.56 5.98
N MET A 83 -0.05 5.14 5.26
CA MET A 83 -0.16 5.51 3.85
C MET A 83 -0.53 4.30 2.99
N PHE A 84 0.19 3.18 3.15
CA PHE A 84 -0.10 1.95 2.41
C PHE A 84 -1.50 1.42 2.71
N VAL A 85 -1.88 1.28 3.98
CA VAL A 85 -3.21 0.77 4.37
C VAL A 85 -4.32 1.66 3.83
N ALA A 86 -4.17 2.98 3.93
CA ALA A 86 -5.13 3.94 3.41
C ALA A 86 -5.25 3.84 1.87
N ALA A 87 -4.12 3.80 1.15
CA ALA A 87 -4.10 3.60 -0.30
C ALA A 87 -4.76 2.27 -0.70
N PHE A 88 -4.52 1.22 0.07
CA PHE A 88 -5.07 -0.10 -0.21
C PHE A 88 -6.58 -0.15 0.01
N VAL A 89 -7.09 0.50 1.07
CA VAL A 89 -8.53 0.67 1.28
C VAL A 89 -9.18 1.43 0.11
N LEU A 90 -8.55 2.52 -0.36
CA LEU A 90 -9.03 3.26 -1.52
C LEU A 90 -9.07 2.38 -2.79
N LEU A 91 -8.01 1.60 -3.03
CA LEU A 91 -7.93 0.66 -4.15
C LEU A 91 -9.07 -0.38 -4.11
N LEU A 92 -9.29 -1.03 -2.97
CA LEU A 92 -10.35 -2.02 -2.80
C LEU A 92 -11.74 -1.40 -2.98
N GLN A 93 -11.95 -0.19 -2.46
CA GLN A 93 -13.21 0.53 -2.59
C GLN A 93 -13.49 0.92 -4.06
N LEU A 94 -12.49 1.43 -4.78
CA LEU A 94 -12.59 1.74 -6.20
C LEU A 94 -12.91 0.48 -7.02
N ALA A 95 -12.23 -0.63 -6.75
CA ALA A 95 -12.50 -1.91 -7.41
C ALA A 95 -13.93 -2.39 -7.13
N ALA A 96 -14.43 -2.27 -5.91
CA ALA A 96 -15.80 -2.62 -5.55
C ALA A 96 -16.84 -1.77 -6.33
N TRP A 97 -16.58 -0.48 -6.52
CA TRP A 97 -17.44 0.40 -7.31
C TRP A 97 -17.42 0.09 -8.80
N ILE A 98 -16.24 -0.14 -9.38
CA ILE A 98 -16.05 -0.46 -10.80
C ILE A 98 -16.67 -1.82 -11.12
N PHE A 99 -16.39 -2.85 -10.31
CA PHE A 99 -16.82 -4.22 -10.55
C PHE A 99 -18.13 -4.61 -9.86
N LYS A 100 -18.92 -3.63 -9.38
CA LYS A 100 -20.19 -3.86 -8.66
C LYS A 100 -21.19 -4.78 -9.37
N ARG A 101 -21.11 -4.86 -10.71
CA ARG A 101 -21.97 -5.70 -11.55
C ARG A 101 -21.51 -7.15 -11.66
N SER A 102 -20.24 -7.45 -11.37
CA SER A 102 -19.68 -8.80 -11.48
C SER A 102 -18.93 -9.18 -10.21
N LYS A 103 -19.61 -9.92 -9.33
CA LYS A 103 -19.02 -10.45 -8.09
C LYS A 103 -17.85 -11.41 -8.36
N ILE A 104 -17.89 -12.11 -9.49
CA ILE A 104 -16.80 -13.01 -9.92
C ILE A 104 -15.55 -12.19 -10.23
N VAL A 105 -15.67 -11.12 -11.03
CA VAL A 105 -14.53 -10.25 -11.37
C VAL A 105 -13.96 -9.57 -10.14
N LEU A 106 -14.81 -9.03 -9.25
CA LEU A 106 -14.37 -8.44 -7.99
C LEU A 106 -13.62 -9.45 -7.11
N SER A 107 -14.07 -10.71 -7.08
CA SER A 107 -13.38 -11.74 -6.33
C SER A 107 -12.03 -12.13 -6.95
N LEU A 108 -11.95 -12.22 -8.28
CA LEU A 108 -10.69 -12.48 -8.95
C LEU A 108 -9.70 -11.34 -8.71
N PHE A 109 -10.18 -10.10 -8.65
CA PHE A 109 -9.39 -8.94 -8.25
C PHE A 109 -8.82 -9.08 -6.83
N HIS A 110 -9.63 -9.47 -5.84
CA HIS A 110 -9.12 -9.74 -4.48
C HIS A 110 -8.05 -10.84 -4.44
N ILE A 111 -8.24 -11.93 -5.19
CA ILE A 111 -7.27 -13.03 -5.26
C ILE A 111 -5.97 -12.56 -5.93
N ALA A 112 -6.07 -11.76 -7.00
CA ALA A 112 -4.91 -11.19 -7.68
C ALA A 112 -4.12 -10.24 -6.75
N CYS A 113 -4.82 -9.36 -6.02
CA CYS A 113 -4.19 -8.51 -5.01
C CYS A 113 -3.52 -9.34 -3.91
N ALA A 114 -4.17 -10.40 -3.42
CA ALA A 114 -3.59 -11.29 -2.42
C ALA A 114 -2.30 -11.96 -2.91
N ALA A 115 -2.28 -12.45 -4.16
CA ALA A 115 -1.09 -13.02 -4.76
C ALA A 115 0.05 -11.98 -4.82
N GLY A 116 -0.25 -10.75 -5.24
CA GLY A 116 0.72 -9.65 -5.24
C GLY A 116 1.27 -9.35 -3.84
N LEU A 117 0.41 -9.34 -2.82
CA LEU A 117 0.84 -9.15 -1.43
C LEU A 117 1.73 -10.29 -0.93
N PHE A 118 1.43 -11.55 -1.25
CA PHE A 118 2.29 -12.66 -0.87
C PHE A 118 3.66 -12.60 -1.56
N VAL A 119 3.70 -12.23 -2.84
CA VAL A 119 4.97 -12.00 -3.55
C VAL A 119 5.78 -10.89 -2.86
N MET A 120 5.17 -9.76 -2.54
CA MET A 120 5.88 -8.68 -1.85
C MET A 120 6.30 -9.08 -0.43
N SER A 121 5.47 -9.86 0.26
CA SER A 121 5.81 -10.38 1.59
C SER A 121 7.07 -11.23 1.56
N THR A 122 7.17 -12.17 0.62
CA THR A 122 8.35 -13.06 0.51
C THR A 122 9.60 -12.29 0.10
N LEU A 123 9.48 -11.32 -0.80
CA LEU A 123 10.60 -10.47 -1.22
C LEU A 123 11.18 -9.63 -0.07
N LEU A 124 10.34 -9.18 0.86
CA LEU A 124 10.75 -8.34 1.98
C LEU A 124 11.11 -9.11 3.26
N MET A 125 10.80 -10.41 3.33
CA MET A 125 10.93 -11.22 4.54
C MET A 125 12.37 -11.36 5.05
N SER A 126 13.36 -11.30 4.15
CA SER A 126 14.79 -11.37 4.48
C SER A 126 15.45 -10.00 4.65
N SER A 127 14.66 -8.91 4.67
CA SER A 127 15.23 -7.57 4.77
C SER A 127 15.95 -7.36 6.11
N PRO A 128 17.14 -6.71 6.12
CA PRO A 128 17.85 -6.39 7.35
C PRO A 128 17.23 -5.20 8.11
N THR A 129 16.21 -4.53 7.56
CA THR A 129 15.59 -3.35 8.18
C THR A 129 14.27 -3.70 8.85
N LEU A 130 14.07 -3.20 10.07
CA LEU A 130 12.85 -3.42 10.84
C LEU A 130 11.60 -2.97 10.07
N GLY A 131 11.68 -1.83 9.36
CA GLY A 131 10.55 -1.31 8.63
C GLY A 131 10.06 -2.23 7.51
N LEU A 132 10.97 -2.77 6.70
CA LEU A 132 10.60 -3.69 5.63
C LEU A 132 10.17 -5.07 6.15
N GLU A 133 10.72 -5.52 7.28
CA GLU A 133 10.22 -6.72 7.96
C GLU A 133 8.77 -6.54 8.43
N LEU A 134 8.42 -5.37 8.97
CA LEU A 134 7.04 -5.02 9.34
C LEU A 134 6.12 -5.00 8.11
N PHE A 135 6.58 -4.43 6.98
CA PHE A 135 5.84 -4.47 5.72
C PHE A 135 5.63 -5.91 5.24
N SER A 136 6.64 -6.79 5.34
CA SER A 136 6.52 -8.21 4.97
C SER A 136 5.39 -8.90 5.75
N ARG A 137 5.33 -8.71 7.07
CA ARG A 137 4.28 -9.27 7.93
C ARG A 137 2.91 -8.67 7.63
N LEU A 138 2.84 -7.35 7.42
CA LEU A 138 1.61 -6.65 7.05
C LEU A 138 1.03 -7.21 5.75
N PHE A 139 1.86 -7.36 4.72
CA PHE A 139 1.45 -7.90 3.43
C PHE A 139 0.98 -9.35 3.53
N PHE A 140 1.67 -10.18 4.33
CA PHE A 140 1.24 -11.55 4.58
C PHE A 140 -0.17 -11.62 5.17
N ILE A 141 -0.41 -10.87 6.26
CA ILE A 141 -1.71 -10.86 6.95
C ILE A 141 -2.81 -10.35 6.01
N MET A 142 -2.58 -9.24 5.31
CA MET A 142 -3.55 -8.68 4.37
C MET A 142 -3.82 -9.61 3.18
N GLY A 143 -2.80 -10.34 2.73
CA GLY A 143 -2.93 -11.39 1.72
C GLY A 143 -3.92 -12.47 2.13
N PHE A 144 -3.80 -13.00 3.36
CA PHE A 144 -4.76 -13.99 3.88
C PHE A 144 -6.18 -13.45 3.96
N VAL A 145 -6.36 -12.23 4.46
CA VAL A 145 -7.69 -11.58 4.54
C VAL A 145 -8.33 -11.49 3.16
N LEU A 146 -7.56 -11.11 2.13
CA LEU A 146 -8.09 -11.02 0.77
C LEU A 146 -8.38 -12.37 0.13
N VAL A 147 -7.57 -13.41 0.37
CA VAL A 147 -7.89 -14.78 -0.08
C VAL A 147 -9.22 -15.23 0.50
N ILE A 148 -9.42 -15.07 1.81
CA ILE A 148 -10.67 -15.46 2.47
C ILE A 148 -11.85 -14.69 1.88
N SER A 149 -11.70 -13.37 1.72
CA SER A 149 -12.74 -12.51 1.14
C SER A 149 -13.09 -12.90 -0.31
N GLY A 150 -12.09 -13.19 -1.15
CA GLY A 150 -12.28 -13.65 -2.52
C GLY A 150 -12.96 -15.02 -2.58
N VAL A 151 -12.37 -16.04 -1.94
CA VAL A 151 -12.89 -17.42 -1.98
C VAL A 151 -14.34 -17.49 -1.49
N THR A 152 -14.66 -16.82 -0.38
CA THR A 152 -16.03 -16.78 0.14
C THR A 152 -17.00 -16.11 -0.82
N SER A 153 -16.58 -15.05 -1.52
CA SER A 153 -17.38 -14.36 -2.53
C SER A 153 -17.63 -15.23 -3.77
N LEU A 154 -16.63 -15.99 -4.24
CA LEU A 154 -16.79 -16.95 -5.35
C LEU A 154 -17.73 -18.10 -5.01
N ILE A 155 -17.60 -18.68 -3.81
CA ILE A 155 -18.48 -19.75 -3.36
C ILE A 155 -19.94 -19.26 -3.34
N LYS A 156 -20.17 -18.04 -2.85
CA LYS A 156 -21.52 -17.43 -2.87
C LYS A 156 -22.01 -17.19 -4.29
N ALA A 157 -21.16 -16.71 -5.20
CA ALA A 157 -21.53 -16.43 -6.58
C ALA A 157 -21.88 -17.70 -7.38
N LYS A 158 -21.25 -18.85 -7.08
CA LYS A 158 -21.57 -20.15 -7.72
C LYS A 158 -22.87 -20.79 -7.25
N LYS A 159 -23.40 -20.37 -6.09
CA LYS A 159 -24.66 -20.89 -5.52
C LYS A 159 -25.90 -20.11 -5.98
N GLN A 160 -25.72 -19.00 -6.69
CA GLN A 160 -26.78 -18.16 -7.27
C GLN A 160 -26.94 -18.51 -8.76
#